data_AF-A0A2E1W6M3-F1
#
_entry.id   AF-A0A2E1W6M3-F1
#
_cell.length_a   1.000
_cell.length_b   1.000
_cell.length_c   1.000
_cell.angle_alpha   90.00
_cell.angle_beta   90.00
_cell.angle_gamma   90.00
#
_symmetry.space_group_name_H-M   'P 1'
#
loop_
_entity.id
_entity.type
_entity.pdbx_description
1 polymer ?
#
loop_
_entity_poly.entity_id
_entity_poly.type
_entity_poly.pdbx_seq_one_letter_code
_entity_poly.pdbx_strand_id
1 'polypeptide(L)'
;MLKSNFMNLIEEGSEYLENGEFDLSIECFSKYLNLDEENPNVLCLRGIAFRKVKKFDASIKDFEKAIKLIPSNASVYSEIAVTQFHMKDLKSALKNMNKSQQLDPLNPYRYSSRAYIKDACGDTHGAIADYKKCIELDPDDAIAHNNLGMLEEKLGRKQKADNNFKRADQISKDEQSPFFGKFNSEGEQVMNQEEAQKEVQNVIDDAKVREEIENDSKEEIKITEKPKPTIGKVMMSIFKSKQEFKSFIQFIKNGFKS
;
A
#
# COMPACT_ATOMS: atom_id res chain seq x y z
N MET A 1 12.49 11.89 -24.72
CA MET A 1 11.21 11.16 -24.87
C MET A 1 11.22 9.83 -24.13
N LEU A 2 12.17 8.91 -24.36
CA LEU A 2 12.22 7.61 -23.66
C LEU A 2 12.12 7.71 -22.12
N LYS A 3 13.00 8.49 -21.46
CA LYS A 3 12.97 8.66 -19.98
C LYS A 3 11.63 9.16 -19.42
N SER A 4 10.93 10.01 -20.18
CA SER A 4 9.61 10.51 -19.78
C SER A 4 8.55 9.41 -19.83
N ASN A 5 8.66 8.48 -20.79
CA ASN A 5 7.76 7.33 -20.92
C ASN A 5 8.02 6.28 -19.81
N PHE A 6 9.29 6.08 -19.43
CA PHE A 6 9.66 5.21 -18.31
C PHE A 6 9.05 5.67 -16.98
N MET A 7 9.20 6.95 -16.64
CA MET A 7 8.64 7.50 -15.40
C MET A 7 7.11 7.40 -15.37
N ASN A 8 6.46 7.72 -16.49
CA ASN A 8 5.01 7.63 -16.61
C ASN A 8 4.47 6.21 -16.34
N LEU A 9 5.14 5.16 -16.83
CA LEU A 9 4.73 3.77 -16.59
C LEU A 9 4.86 3.35 -15.11
N ILE A 10 5.86 3.87 -14.39
CA ILE A 10 6.02 3.58 -12.95
C ILE A 10 4.94 4.31 -12.15
N GLU A 11 4.68 5.57 -12.48
CA GLU A 11 3.68 6.40 -11.80
C GLU A 11 2.28 5.81 -11.99
N GLU A 12 1.84 5.56 -13.23
CA GLU A 12 0.56 4.91 -13.53
C GLU A 12 0.46 3.52 -12.89
N GLY A 13 1.51 2.71 -13.00
CA GLY A 13 1.53 1.37 -12.40
C GLY A 13 1.41 1.39 -10.87
N SER A 14 2.00 2.39 -10.22
CA SER A 14 1.91 2.58 -8.76
C SER A 14 0.53 3.09 -8.36
N GLU A 15 -0.06 4.02 -9.10
CA GLU A 15 -1.43 4.50 -8.87
C GLU A 15 -2.44 3.34 -8.99
N TYR A 16 -2.32 2.51 -10.03
CA TYR A 16 -3.13 1.30 -10.15
C TYR A 16 -2.92 0.31 -9.01
N LEU A 17 -1.69 0.19 -8.49
CA LEU A 17 -1.40 -0.68 -7.35
C LEU A 17 -2.09 -0.18 -6.08
N GLU A 18 -2.05 1.13 -5.83
CA GLU A 18 -2.67 1.79 -4.68
C GLU A 18 -4.20 1.72 -4.74
N ASN A 19 -4.78 1.86 -5.94
CA ASN A 19 -6.23 1.77 -6.17
C ASN A 19 -6.77 0.33 -6.22
N GLY A 20 -5.90 -0.69 -6.08
CA GLY A 20 -6.29 -2.10 -6.15
C GLY A 20 -6.55 -2.63 -7.57
N GLU A 21 -6.23 -1.86 -8.60
CA GLU A 21 -6.33 -2.22 -10.01
C GLU A 21 -5.12 -3.04 -10.47
N PHE A 22 -4.91 -4.18 -9.80
CA PHE A 22 -3.66 -4.94 -9.85
C PHE A 22 -3.28 -5.45 -11.25
N ASP A 23 -4.25 -5.85 -12.09
CA ASP A 23 -3.95 -6.30 -13.45
C ASP A 23 -3.43 -5.16 -14.34
N LEU A 24 -3.94 -3.93 -14.18
CA LEU A 24 -3.43 -2.75 -14.90
C LEU A 24 -2.05 -2.35 -14.39
N SER A 25 -1.83 -2.41 -13.07
CA SER A 25 -0.50 -2.24 -12.47
C SER A 25 0.54 -3.21 -13.05
N ILE A 26 0.19 -4.50 -13.16
CA ILE A 26 1.03 -5.52 -13.78
C ILE A 26 1.34 -5.19 -15.24
N GLU A 27 0.36 -4.70 -16.00
CA GLU A 27 0.57 -4.32 -17.41
C GLU A 27 1.57 -3.17 -17.53
N CYS A 28 1.41 -2.11 -16.74
CA CYS A 28 2.31 -0.95 -16.74
C CYS A 28 3.75 -1.36 -16.38
N PHE A 29 3.92 -2.11 -15.30
CA PHE A 29 5.25 -2.59 -14.89
C PHE A 29 5.85 -3.59 -15.89
N SER A 30 5.03 -4.40 -16.56
CA SER A 30 5.52 -5.30 -17.61
C SER A 30 5.99 -4.55 -18.85
N LYS A 31 5.26 -3.50 -19.27
CA LYS A 31 5.72 -2.59 -20.33
C LYS A 31 7.04 -1.93 -19.96
N TYR A 32 7.19 -1.49 -18.71
CA TYR A 32 8.45 -0.93 -18.22
C TYR A 32 9.58 -1.96 -18.29
N LEU A 33 9.37 -3.16 -17.77
CA LEU A 33 10.40 -4.20 -17.68
C LEU A 33 10.77 -4.81 -19.05
N ASN A 34 9.95 -4.61 -20.09
CA ASN A 34 10.35 -4.89 -21.47
C ASN A 34 11.39 -3.89 -22.00
N LEU A 35 11.48 -2.70 -21.40
CA LEU A 35 12.40 -1.64 -21.79
C LEU A 35 13.64 -1.59 -20.90
N ASP A 36 13.48 -1.85 -19.60
CA ASP A 36 14.57 -1.97 -18.61
C ASP A 36 14.28 -3.17 -17.70
N GLU A 37 14.85 -4.32 -18.05
CA GLU A 37 14.52 -5.58 -17.40
C GLU A 37 15.17 -5.76 -16.02
N GLU A 38 16.14 -4.92 -15.66
CA GLU A 38 16.97 -5.04 -14.45
C GLU A 38 16.68 -3.95 -13.43
N ASN A 39 15.51 -3.31 -13.49
CA ASN A 39 15.09 -2.37 -12.45
C ASN A 39 14.52 -3.12 -11.23
N PRO A 40 15.25 -3.19 -10.09
CA PRO A 40 14.82 -3.97 -8.94
C PRO A 40 13.53 -3.42 -8.29
N ASN A 41 13.31 -2.10 -8.33
CA ASN A 41 12.14 -1.48 -7.72
C ASN A 41 10.87 -1.88 -8.49
N VAL A 42 10.91 -1.84 -9.82
CA VAL A 42 9.77 -2.21 -10.66
C VAL A 42 9.51 -3.72 -10.60
N LEU A 43 10.56 -4.54 -10.52
CA LEU A 43 10.42 -5.98 -10.24
C LEU A 43 9.72 -6.21 -8.90
N CYS A 44 10.08 -5.48 -7.84
CA CYS A 44 9.38 -5.59 -6.56
C CYS A 44 7.91 -5.16 -6.65
N LEU A 45 7.61 -4.02 -7.27
CA LEU A 45 6.23 -3.53 -7.39
C LEU A 45 5.35 -4.50 -8.18
N ARG A 46 5.86 -5.04 -9.30
CA ARG A 46 5.13 -6.06 -10.08
C ARG A 46 5.00 -7.37 -9.31
N GLY A 47 6.03 -7.77 -8.56
CA GLY A 47 5.97 -8.91 -7.66
C GLY A 47 4.85 -8.79 -6.62
N ILE A 48 4.66 -7.60 -6.03
CA ILE A 48 3.57 -7.30 -5.09
C ILE A 48 2.21 -7.42 -5.80
N ALA A 49 2.07 -6.79 -6.98
CA ALA A 49 0.84 -6.85 -7.76
C ALA A 49 0.47 -8.30 -8.15
N PHE A 50 1.45 -9.11 -8.57
CA PHE A 50 1.25 -10.53 -8.85
C PHE A 50 0.78 -11.31 -7.62
N ARG A 51 1.33 -11.02 -6.43
CA ARG A 51 0.88 -11.65 -5.18
C ARG A 51 -0.59 -11.29 -4.88
N LYS A 52 -0.97 -10.03 -5.06
CA LYS A 52 -2.36 -9.56 -4.83
C LYS A 52 -3.37 -10.27 -5.74
N VAL A 53 -3.01 -10.60 -6.98
CA VAL A 53 -3.83 -11.44 -7.88
C VAL A 53 -3.58 -12.95 -7.76
N LYS A 54 -2.92 -13.40 -6.68
CA LYS A 54 -2.62 -14.81 -6.38
C LYS A 54 -1.75 -15.54 -7.41
N LYS A 55 -1.04 -14.80 -8.28
CA LYS A 55 -0.03 -15.34 -9.20
C LYS A 55 1.31 -15.49 -8.47
N PHE A 56 1.34 -16.35 -7.47
CA PHE A 56 2.46 -16.44 -6.52
C PHE A 56 3.80 -16.83 -7.17
N ASP A 57 3.80 -17.77 -8.12
CA ASP A 57 5.04 -18.16 -8.81
C ASP A 57 5.67 -17.01 -9.62
N ALA A 58 4.83 -16.19 -10.26
CA ALA A 58 5.29 -15.00 -10.98
C ALA A 58 5.84 -13.94 -10.02
N SER A 59 5.17 -13.77 -8.87
CA SER A 59 5.61 -12.91 -7.78
C SER A 59 6.99 -13.31 -7.25
N ILE A 60 7.19 -14.59 -6.92
CA ILE A 60 8.47 -15.13 -6.47
C ILE A 60 9.56 -14.91 -7.53
N LYS A 61 9.27 -15.19 -8.80
CA LYS A 61 10.24 -15.02 -9.89
C LYS A 61 10.75 -13.57 -10.01
N ASP A 62 9.86 -12.59 -9.90
CA ASP A 62 10.24 -11.18 -9.91
C ASP A 62 11.07 -10.79 -8.68
N PHE A 63 10.67 -11.24 -7.49
CA PHE A 63 11.44 -10.98 -6.27
C PHE A 63 12.82 -11.67 -6.27
N GLU A 64 12.94 -12.88 -6.80
CA GLU A 64 14.22 -13.56 -6.97
C GLU A 64 15.14 -12.81 -7.94
N LYS A 65 14.59 -12.23 -9.01
CA LYS A 65 15.35 -11.34 -9.90
C LYS A 65 15.79 -10.09 -9.14
N ALA A 66 14.90 -9.47 -8.36
CA ALA A 66 15.23 -8.30 -7.54
C ALA A 66 16.33 -8.62 -6.50
N ILE A 67 16.27 -9.75 -5.78
CA ILE A 67 17.31 -10.14 -4.82
C ILE A 67 18.69 -10.28 -5.45
N LYS A 68 18.79 -10.76 -6.70
CA LYS A 68 20.08 -10.84 -7.40
C LYS A 68 20.70 -9.45 -7.62
N LEU A 69 19.87 -8.43 -7.80
CA LEU A 69 20.27 -7.04 -8.04
C LEU A 69 20.53 -6.28 -6.72
N ILE A 70 19.73 -6.55 -5.69
CA ILE A 70 19.79 -5.89 -4.37
C ILE A 70 19.81 -6.90 -3.22
N PRO A 71 20.88 -7.72 -3.07
CA PRO A 71 20.93 -8.87 -2.16
C PRO A 71 20.90 -8.52 -0.66
N SER A 72 21.06 -7.24 -0.31
CA SER A 72 21.02 -6.76 1.08
C SER A 72 19.72 -6.02 1.42
N ASN A 73 18.75 -5.95 0.50
CA ASN A 73 17.48 -5.30 0.77
C ASN A 73 16.55 -6.22 1.58
N ALA A 74 16.37 -5.89 2.87
CA ALA A 74 15.53 -6.66 3.78
C ALA A 74 14.06 -6.76 3.34
N SER A 75 13.51 -5.72 2.70
CA SER A 75 12.10 -5.68 2.30
C SER A 75 11.78 -6.74 1.24
N VAL A 76 12.70 -6.99 0.29
CA VAL A 76 12.46 -8.01 -0.74
C VAL A 76 12.37 -9.42 -0.13
N TYR A 77 13.22 -9.74 0.85
CA TYR A 77 13.11 -11.00 1.59
C TYR A 77 11.79 -11.11 2.37
N SER A 78 11.30 -10.00 2.92
CA SER A 78 9.99 -9.96 3.59
C SER A 78 8.85 -10.23 2.63
N GLU A 79 8.85 -9.62 1.45
CA GLU A 79 7.82 -9.85 0.43
C GLU A 79 7.81 -11.31 -0.05
N ILE A 80 8.98 -11.92 -0.29
CA ILE A 80 9.06 -13.35 -0.60
C ILE A 80 8.45 -14.19 0.52
N ALA A 81 8.78 -13.87 1.79
CA ALA A 81 8.24 -14.60 2.92
C ALA A 81 6.72 -14.49 3.00
N VAL A 82 6.14 -13.32 2.75
CA VAL A 82 4.69 -13.12 2.69
C VAL A 82 4.08 -13.92 1.53
N THR A 83 4.67 -13.89 0.34
CA THR A 83 4.20 -14.69 -0.80
C THR A 83 4.21 -16.19 -0.46
N GLN A 84 5.30 -16.71 0.11
CA GLN A 84 5.44 -18.11 0.51
C GLN A 84 4.46 -18.50 1.62
N PHE A 85 4.17 -17.59 2.55
CA PHE A 85 3.15 -17.79 3.56
C PHE A 85 1.76 -17.98 2.92
N HIS A 86 1.39 -17.15 1.93
CA HIS A 86 0.14 -17.34 1.19
C HIS A 86 0.10 -18.65 0.40
N MET A 87 1.25 -19.12 -0.09
CA MET A 87 1.41 -20.45 -0.70
C MET A 87 1.39 -21.61 0.30
N LYS A 88 1.27 -21.32 1.61
CA LYS A 88 1.34 -22.30 2.71
C LYS A 88 2.71 -22.98 2.88
N ASP A 89 3.76 -22.44 2.25
CA ASP A 89 5.15 -22.85 2.49
C ASP A 89 5.73 -22.09 3.69
N LEU A 90 5.27 -22.46 4.88
CA LEU A 90 5.65 -21.81 6.14
C LEU A 90 7.16 -21.94 6.44
N LYS A 91 7.79 -23.03 5.99
CA LYS A 91 9.23 -23.28 6.22
C LYS A 91 10.08 -22.29 5.43
N SER A 92 9.78 -22.11 4.13
CA SER A 92 10.49 -21.14 3.31
C SER A 92 10.18 -19.71 3.74
N ALA A 93 8.92 -19.43 4.09
CA ALA A 93 8.51 -18.13 4.60
C ALA A 93 9.32 -17.73 5.85
N LEU A 94 9.44 -18.63 6.84
CA LEU A 94 10.23 -18.37 8.04
C LEU A 94 11.71 -18.15 7.72
N LYS A 95 12.29 -18.91 6.78
CA LYS A 95 13.68 -18.74 6.35
C LYS A 95 13.92 -17.33 5.78
N ASN A 96 13.07 -16.88 4.87
CA ASN A 96 13.20 -15.55 4.27
C ASN A 96 12.92 -14.43 5.26
N MET A 97 11.95 -14.61 6.17
CA MET A 97 11.68 -13.62 7.21
C MET A 97 12.83 -13.51 8.24
N ASN A 98 13.49 -14.64 8.57
CA ASN A 98 14.73 -14.61 9.35
C ASN A 98 15.83 -13.81 8.67
N LYS A 99 16.00 -13.98 7.34
CA LYS A 99 16.99 -13.20 6.59
C LYS A 99 16.64 -11.72 6.56
N SER A 100 15.36 -11.38 6.37
CA SER A 100 14.86 -10.01 6.43
C SER A 100 15.18 -9.35 7.78
N GLN A 101 14.87 -10.01 8.89
CA GLN A 101 15.19 -9.53 10.24
C GLN A 101 16.70 -9.37 10.47
N GLN A 102 17.53 -10.29 9.98
CA GLN A 102 19.00 -10.19 10.10
C GLN A 102 19.57 -8.98 9.35
N LEU A 103 18.99 -8.62 8.21
CA LEU A 103 19.42 -7.48 7.39
C LEU A 103 18.94 -6.14 7.95
N ASP A 104 17.84 -6.13 8.70
CA ASP A 104 17.21 -4.91 9.25
C ASP A 104 16.76 -5.15 10.71
N PRO A 105 17.71 -5.28 11.64
CA PRO A 105 17.44 -5.72 13.01
C PRO A 105 16.83 -4.65 13.93
N LEU A 106 16.75 -3.39 13.47
CA LEU A 106 16.16 -2.29 14.24
C LEU A 106 14.74 -1.96 13.79
N ASN A 107 14.22 -2.65 12.79
CA ASN A 107 12.88 -2.44 12.29
C ASN A 107 11.86 -3.33 13.02
N PRO A 108 10.92 -2.76 13.79
CA PRO A 108 9.93 -3.51 14.57
C PRO A 108 9.06 -4.42 13.69
N TYR A 109 8.74 -4.00 12.46
CA TYR A 109 7.90 -4.77 11.53
C TYR A 109 8.51 -6.12 11.14
N ARG A 110 9.84 -6.26 11.19
CA ARG A 110 10.51 -7.55 10.92
C ARG A 110 10.22 -8.57 12.00
N TYR A 111 10.12 -8.10 13.24
CA TYR A 111 9.80 -8.95 14.38
C TYR A 111 8.32 -9.32 14.39
N SER A 112 7.40 -8.37 14.24
CA SER A 112 5.96 -8.68 14.20
C SER A 112 5.60 -9.61 13.05
N SER A 113 6.13 -9.37 11.84
CA SER A 113 5.91 -10.26 10.67
C SER A 113 6.49 -11.67 10.90
N ARG A 114 7.68 -11.77 11.52
CA ARG A 114 8.26 -13.07 11.87
C ARG A 114 7.48 -13.78 12.95
N ALA A 115 6.99 -13.06 13.96
CA ALA A 115 6.19 -13.60 15.03
C ALA A 115 4.92 -14.27 14.49
N TYR A 116 4.24 -13.60 13.55
CA TYR A 116 3.07 -14.15 12.88
C TYR A 116 3.37 -15.48 12.17
N ILE A 117 4.46 -15.54 11.40
CA ILE A 117 4.88 -16.78 10.72
C ILE A 117 5.30 -17.87 11.72
N LYS A 118 6.01 -17.52 12.81
CA LYS A 118 6.40 -18.47 13.85
C LYS A 118 5.20 -19.10 14.53
N ASP A 119 4.18 -18.32 14.87
CA ASP A 119 2.96 -18.89 15.48
C ASP A 119 2.23 -19.82 14.52
N ALA A 120 2.17 -19.47 13.22
CA ALA A 120 1.63 -20.35 12.18
C ALA A 120 2.44 -21.66 12.03
N CYS A 121 3.75 -21.62 12.28
CA CYS A 121 4.61 -22.82 12.38
C CYS A 121 4.43 -23.59 13.70
N GLY A 122 3.62 -23.12 14.64
CA GLY A 122 3.44 -23.72 15.97
C GLY A 122 4.46 -23.27 17.03
N ASP A 123 5.38 -22.37 16.69
CA ASP A 123 6.35 -21.78 17.64
C ASP A 123 5.75 -20.55 18.34
N THR A 124 4.73 -20.78 19.16
CA THR A 124 4.04 -19.72 19.93
C THR A 124 4.99 -19.00 20.89
N HIS A 125 5.96 -19.70 21.48
CA HIS A 125 6.93 -19.07 22.39
C HIS A 125 7.90 -18.15 21.65
N GLY A 126 8.43 -18.58 20.49
CA GLY A 126 9.27 -17.74 19.65
C GLY A 126 8.51 -16.55 19.06
N ALA A 127 7.22 -16.70 18.77
CA ALA A 127 6.35 -15.61 18.35
C ALA A 127 6.17 -14.55 19.45
N ILE A 128 5.91 -14.98 20.69
CA ILE A 128 5.84 -14.08 21.85
C ILE A 128 7.16 -13.31 22.05
N ALA A 129 8.31 -13.98 21.89
CA ALA A 129 9.60 -13.33 22.01
C ALA A 129 9.80 -12.24 20.95
N ASP A 130 9.39 -12.51 19.71
CA ASP A 130 9.46 -11.53 18.62
C ASP A 130 8.50 -10.36 18.84
N TYR A 131 7.23 -10.59 19.21
CA TYR A 131 6.32 -9.48 19.50
C TYR A 131 6.79 -8.61 20.67
N LYS A 132 7.43 -9.21 21.69
CA LYS A 132 8.07 -8.42 22.75
C LYS A 132 9.20 -7.55 22.23
N LYS A 133 10.02 -8.06 21.31
CA LYS A 133 11.09 -7.28 20.68
C LYS A 133 10.55 -6.18 19.77
N CYS A 134 9.44 -6.45 19.06
CA CYS A 134 8.70 -5.45 18.29
C CYS A 134 8.25 -4.30 19.20
N ILE A 135 7.58 -4.59 20.32
CA ILE A 135 7.12 -3.61 21.31
C ILE A 135 8.29 -2.87 21.99
N GLU A 136 9.44 -3.52 22.19
CA GLU A 136 10.64 -2.86 22.71
C GLU A 136 11.17 -1.79 21.75
N LEU A 137 11.07 -2.05 20.44
CA LEU A 137 11.51 -1.12 19.38
C LEU A 137 10.45 -0.06 19.04
N ASP A 138 9.17 -0.42 19.16
CA ASP A 138 8.01 0.45 18.95
C ASP A 138 6.96 0.20 20.05
N PRO A 139 7.03 0.94 21.17
CA PRO A 139 6.11 0.79 22.30
C PRO A 139 4.67 1.23 22.04
N ASP A 140 4.42 1.87 20.90
CA ASP A 140 3.12 2.39 20.48
C ASP A 140 2.53 1.57 19.31
N ASP A 141 3.07 0.38 19.00
CA ASP A 141 2.43 -0.53 18.05
C ASP A 141 1.25 -1.27 18.72
N ALA A 142 0.04 -0.73 18.54
CA ALA A 142 -1.21 -1.33 19.04
C ALA A 142 -1.43 -2.76 18.52
N ILE A 143 -1.05 -3.04 17.27
CA ILE A 143 -1.22 -4.35 16.64
C ILE A 143 -0.30 -5.37 17.30
N ALA A 144 0.95 -5.01 17.57
CA ALA A 144 1.90 -5.88 18.27
C ALA A 144 1.44 -6.20 19.69
N HIS A 145 0.90 -5.22 20.42
CA HIS A 145 0.28 -5.44 21.72
C HIS A 145 -0.92 -6.40 21.63
N ASN A 146 -1.86 -6.16 20.71
CA ASN A 146 -3.01 -7.02 20.52
C ASN A 146 -2.60 -8.47 20.19
N ASN A 147 -1.66 -8.65 19.25
CA ASN A 147 -1.18 -9.97 18.86
C ASN A 147 -0.44 -10.68 20.00
N LEU A 148 0.37 -9.96 20.79
CA LEU A 148 0.97 -10.53 22.00
C LEU A 148 -0.11 -10.96 23.01
N GLY A 149 -1.18 -10.18 23.16
CA GLY A 149 -2.32 -10.51 24.00
C GLY A 149 -2.97 -11.84 23.60
N MET A 150 -3.26 -12.01 22.31
CA MET A 150 -3.83 -13.27 21.77
C MET A 150 -2.92 -14.48 22.02
N LEU A 151 -1.60 -14.33 21.86
CA LEU A 151 -0.66 -15.43 22.13
C LEU A 151 -0.55 -15.78 23.62
N GLU A 152 -0.57 -14.78 24.52
CA GLU A 152 -0.58 -15.02 25.96
C GLU A 152 -1.89 -15.70 26.40
N GLU A 153 -3.04 -15.34 25.79
CA GLU A 153 -4.32 -16.02 26.01
C GLU A 153 -4.31 -17.46 25.51
N LYS A 154 -3.75 -17.72 24.31
CA LYS A 154 -3.53 -19.07 23.77
C LYS A 154 -2.74 -19.97 24.72
N LEU A 155 -1.86 -19.39 25.54
CA LEU A 155 -1.10 -20.09 26.59
C LEU A 155 -1.79 -20.10 27.97
N GLY A 156 -3.03 -19.63 28.08
CA GLY A 156 -3.81 -19.56 29.32
C GLY A 156 -3.39 -18.46 30.29
N ARG A 157 -2.54 -17.51 29.88
CA ARG A 157 -1.97 -16.46 30.74
C ARG A 157 -2.84 -15.20 30.73
N LYS A 158 -4.08 -15.35 31.19
CA LYS A 158 -5.15 -14.34 31.12
C LYS A 158 -4.71 -12.94 31.55
N GLN A 159 -4.06 -12.80 32.71
CA GLN A 159 -3.63 -11.49 33.20
C GLN A 159 -2.64 -10.78 32.26
N LYS A 160 -1.75 -11.52 31.60
CA LYS A 160 -0.82 -10.94 30.62
C LYS A 160 -1.53 -10.55 29.33
N ALA A 161 -2.51 -11.34 28.90
CA ALA A 161 -3.35 -11.02 27.76
C ALA A 161 -4.13 -9.72 28.01
N ASP A 162 -4.85 -9.63 29.14
CA ASP A 162 -5.64 -8.46 29.54
C ASP A 162 -4.80 -7.17 29.58
N ASN A 163 -3.58 -7.24 30.11
CA ASN A 163 -2.69 -6.09 30.15
C ASN A 163 -2.28 -5.62 28.74
N ASN A 164 -2.00 -6.54 27.83
CA ASN A 164 -1.65 -6.21 26.45
C ASN A 164 -2.83 -5.64 25.67
N PHE A 165 -4.03 -6.22 25.81
CA PHE A 165 -5.23 -5.69 25.18
C PHE A 165 -5.57 -4.28 25.67
N LYS A 166 -5.49 -4.05 27.00
CA LYS A 166 -5.68 -2.69 27.55
C LYS A 166 -4.68 -1.69 26.99
N ARG A 167 -3.42 -2.09 26.78
CA ARG A 167 -2.41 -1.21 26.19
C ARG A 167 -2.71 -0.93 24.72
N ALA A 168 -3.09 -1.94 23.94
CA ALA A 168 -3.53 -1.75 22.55
C ALA A 168 -4.73 -0.79 22.48
N ASP A 169 -5.74 -0.96 23.32
CA ASP A 169 -6.91 -0.07 23.38
C ASP A 169 -6.56 1.37 23.78
N GLN A 170 -5.59 1.55 24.68
CA GLN A 170 -5.11 2.87 25.08
C GLN A 170 -4.41 3.56 23.91
N ILE A 171 -3.47 2.87 23.28
CA ILE A 171 -2.75 3.37 22.10
C ILE A 171 -3.75 3.75 21.01
N SER A 172 -4.69 2.87 20.66
CA SER A 172 -5.69 3.14 19.60
C SER A 172 -6.65 4.29 19.93
N LYS A 173 -6.88 4.58 21.22
CA LYS A 173 -7.66 5.75 21.64
C LYS A 173 -6.84 7.04 21.57
N ASP A 174 -5.56 6.97 21.93
CA ASP A 174 -4.61 8.08 21.77
C ASP A 174 -4.36 8.37 20.27
N GLU A 175 -4.44 7.33 19.44
CA GLU A 175 -4.42 7.35 17.96
C GLU A 175 -5.74 7.78 17.31
N GLN A 176 -6.76 8.23 18.05
CA GLN A 176 -7.79 9.11 17.47
C GLN A 176 -7.22 10.49 17.04
N SER A 177 -5.89 10.62 17.02
CA SER A 177 -5.10 11.51 16.18
C SER A 177 -5.19 11.11 14.68
N PRO A 178 -5.26 12.06 13.72
CA PRO A 178 -5.80 11.84 12.36
C PRO A 178 -4.99 10.91 11.42
N PHE A 179 -3.98 10.19 11.92
CA PHE A 179 -3.01 9.47 11.08
C PHE A 179 -3.19 7.94 11.07
N PHE A 180 -3.95 7.36 12.00
CA PHE A 180 -3.90 5.90 12.23
C PHE A 180 -4.95 5.06 11.49
N GLY A 181 -5.88 5.69 10.77
CA GLY A 181 -6.91 4.96 10.01
C GLY A 181 -6.46 4.37 8.69
N LYS A 182 -5.20 4.53 8.27
CA LYS A 182 -4.86 4.42 6.85
C LYS A 182 -4.39 3.07 6.34
N PHE A 183 -4.26 1.97 7.09
CA PHE A 183 -3.88 0.69 6.47
C PHE A 183 -4.44 -0.55 7.21
N ASN A 184 -5.07 -1.49 6.48
CA ASN A 184 -5.48 -2.79 7.04
C ASN A 184 -4.34 -3.84 7.03
N SER A 185 -4.63 -5.07 7.50
CA SER A 185 -3.66 -6.20 7.52
C SER A 185 -3.07 -6.57 6.15
N GLU A 186 -3.61 -6.01 5.06
CA GLU A 186 -3.13 -6.20 3.69
C GLU A 186 -2.46 -4.95 3.10
N GLY A 187 -2.23 -3.92 3.92
CA GLY A 187 -1.57 -2.67 3.54
C GLY A 187 -2.43 -1.76 2.66
N GLU A 188 -3.77 -1.87 2.72
CA GLU A 188 -4.70 -1.05 1.93
C GLU A 188 -5.28 0.11 2.72
N GLN A 189 -5.44 1.26 2.05
CA GLN A 189 -5.99 2.46 2.68
C GLN A 189 -7.43 2.27 3.14
N VAL A 190 -7.65 2.21 4.46
CA VAL A 190 -9.00 2.12 5.00
C VAL A 190 -9.55 3.54 5.11
N MET A 191 -10.48 3.85 4.22
CA MET A 191 -11.25 5.09 4.27
C MET A 191 -12.03 5.14 5.59
N ASN A 192 -11.85 6.21 6.37
CA ASN A 192 -12.57 6.32 7.65
C ASN A 192 -14.07 6.60 7.42
N GLN A 193 -14.92 6.40 8.43
CA GLN A 193 -16.37 6.57 8.29
C GLN A 193 -16.79 7.98 7.84
N GLU A 194 -16.06 9.03 8.22
CA GLU A 194 -16.33 10.41 7.78
C GLU A 194 -15.97 10.61 6.30
N GLU A 195 -14.85 10.06 5.83
CA GLU A 195 -14.44 10.09 4.43
C GLU A 195 -15.42 9.29 3.55
N ALA A 196 -15.84 8.10 4.00
CA ALA A 196 -16.83 7.29 3.32
C ALA A 196 -18.20 7.99 3.26
N GLN A 197 -18.63 8.67 4.33
CA GLN A 197 -19.85 9.48 4.33
C GLN A 197 -19.73 10.70 3.41
N LYS A 198 -18.57 11.35 3.37
CA LYS A 198 -18.31 12.51 2.51
C LYS A 198 -18.27 12.13 1.04
N GLU A 199 -17.74 10.95 0.71
CA GLU A 199 -17.72 10.44 -0.65
C GLU A 199 -19.11 9.98 -1.12
N VAL A 200 -19.87 9.31 -0.25
CA VAL A 200 -21.29 9.01 -0.50
C VAL A 200 -22.10 10.31 -0.69
N GLN A 201 -21.82 11.35 0.10
CA GLN A 201 -22.49 12.65 -0.04
C GLN A 201 -22.13 13.33 -1.36
N ASN A 202 -20.86 13.31 -1.77
CA ASN A 202 -20.42 13.84 -3.06
C ASN A 202 -21.07 13.10 -4.24
N VAL A 203 -21.22 11.77 -4.14
CA VAL A 203 -21.92 10.96 -5.15
C VAL A 203 -23.41 11.29 -5.20
N ILE A 204 -24.06 11.51 -4.05
CA ILE A 204 -25.47 11.95 -3.97
C ILE A 204 -25.62 13.35 -4.58
N ASP A 205 -24.69 14.26 -4.32
CA ASP A 205 -24.74 15.63 -4.83
C ASP A 205 -24.46 15.66 -6.35
N ASP A 206 -23.52 14.85 -6.84
CA ASP A 206 -23.29 14.64 -8.28
C ASP A 206 -24.50 14.00 -8.97
N ALA A 207 -25.19 13.07 -8.30
CA ALA A 207 -26.41 12.45 -8.81
C ALA A 207 -27.57 13.47 -8.90
N LYS A 208 -27.72 14.34 -7.90
CA LYS A 208 -28.72 15.43 -7.91
C LYS A 208 -28.44 16.47 -8.99
N VAL A 209 -27.17 16.84 -9.19
CA VAL A 209 -26.77 17.74 -10.28
C VAL A 209 -27.07 17.12 -11.65
N ARG A 210 -26.92 15.79 -11.80
CA ARG A 210 -27.27 15.08 -13.04
C ARG A 210 -28.78 15.00 -13.27
N GLU A 211 -29.58 14.82 -12.21
CA GLU A 211 -31.06 14.81 -12.28
C GLU A 211 -31.64 16.19 -12.61
N GLU A 212 -30.99 17.28 -12.15
CA GLU A 212 -31.33 18.65 -12.53
C GLU A 212 -30.97 18.94 -14.01
N ILE A 213 -29.83 18.43 -14.49
CA ILE A 213 -29.41 18.57 -15.90
C ILE A 213 -30.30 17.73 -16.85
N GLU A 214 -30.75 16.54 -16.44
CA GLU A 214 -31.62 15.69 -17.26
C GLU A 214 -33.06 16.23 -17.40
N ASN A 215 -33.54 17.02 -16.43
CA ASN A 215 -34.85 17.66 -16.52
C ASN A 215 -34.88 18.88 -17.46
N ASP A 216 -33.74 19.50 -17.76
CA ASP A 216 -33.61 20.67 -18.64
C ASP A 216 -33.39 20.33 -20.13
N SER A 217 -33.14 19.07 -20.49
CA SER A 217 -32.86 18.67 -21.87
C SER A 217 -33.75 17.52 -22.35
N LYS A 218 -35.04 17.80 -22.58
CA LYS A 218 -35.90 16.96 -23.43
C LYS A 218 -35.97 17.55 -24.85
N GLU A 219 -34.94 17.31 -25.65
CA GLU A 219 -35.06 17.25 -27.11
C GLU A 219 -34.17 16.13 -27.66
N GLU A 220 -34.68 15.48 -28.70
CA GLU A 220 -34.37 14.12 -29.15
C GLU A 220 -33.08 13.98 -30.00
N ILE A 221 -32.39 12.85 -29.82
CA ILE A 221 -31.63 12.03 -30.79
C ILE A 221 -30.08 12.18 -30.93
N LYS A 222 -29.46 10.97 -30.91
CA LYS A 222 -28.16 10.47 -31.42
C LYS A 222 -26.93 10.53 -30.51
N ILE A 223 -26.60 9.34 -29.98
CA ILE A 223 -25.33 8.99 -29.33
C ILE A 223 -24.18 9.29 -30.30
N THR A 224 -23.42 10.33 -29.97
CA THR A 224 -22.09 10.59 -30.48
C THR A 224 -21.19 10.79 -29.26
N GLU A 225 -20.13 9.99 -29.13
CA GLU A 225 -19.19 10.11 -28.03
C GLU A 225 -18.58 11.52 -28.01
N LYS A 226 -18.72 12.23 -26.89
CA LYS A 226 -18.13 13.57 -26.74
C LYS A 226 -16.61 13.45 -26.62
N PRO A 227 -15.82 14.31 -27.29
CA PRO A 227 -14.37 14.25 -27.23
C PRO A 227 -13.86 14.64 -25.84
N LYS A 228 -12.95 13.84 -25.30
CA LYS A 228 -12.28 14.08 -24.00
C LYS A 228 -11.57 15.46 -24.01
N PRO A 229 -11.63 16.21 -22.90
CA PRO A 229 -11.02 17.53 -22.84
C PRO A 229 -9.50 17.44 -22.97
N THR A 230 -8.91 18.36 -23.73
CA THR A 230 -7.46 18.42 -23.89
C THR A 230 -6.79 18.85 -22.59
N ILE A 231 -5.54 18.42 -22.38
CA ILE A 231 -4.72 18.75 -21.20
C ILE A 231 -4.70 20.26 -20.92
N GLY A 232 -4.75 21.11 -21.97
CA GLY A 232 -4.83 22.56 -21.81
C GLY A 232 -6.13 23.05 -21.16
N LYS A 233 -7.27 22.39 -21.43
CA LYS A 233 -8.55 22.71 -20.79
C LYS A 233 -8.58 22.24 -19.34
N VAL A 234 -8.03 21.05 -19.06
CA VAL A 234 -7.90 20.52 -17.69
C VAL A 234 -6.94 21.37 -16.86
N MET A 235 -5.82 21.83 -17.42
CA MET A 235 -4.91 22.74 -16.72
C MET A 235 -5.56 24.08 -16.41
N MET A 236 -6.36 24.64 -17.32
CA MET A 236 -7.05 25.91 -17.08
C MET A 236 -8.19 25.80 -16.05
N SER A 237 -8.78 24.61 -15.84
CA SER A 237 -9.81 24.41 -14.82
C SER A 237 -9.27 24.29 -13.40
N ILE A 238 -7.97 24.06 -13.23
CA ILE A 238 -7.32 23.94 -11.91
C ILE A 238 -7.11 25.33 -11.26
N PHE A 239 -6.94 26.37 -12.08
CA PHE A 239 -6.72 27.73 -11.59
C PHE A 239 -8.03 28.52 -11.56
N LYS A 240 -8.34 29.14 -10.42
CA LYS A 240 -9.58 29.91 -10.23
C LYS A 240 -9.53 31.26 -10.92
N SER A 241 -8.34 31.73 -11.31
CA SER A 241 -8.17 32.95 -12.10
C SER A 241 -6.95 32.91 -13.03
N LYS A 242 -6.98 33.74 -14.09
CA LYS A 242 -5.82 33.92 -15.01
C LYS A 242 -4.58 34.47 -14.29
N GLN A 243 -4.76 35.18 -13.17
CA GLN A 243 -3.67 35.73 -12.36
C GLN A 243 -2.90 34.60 -11.67
N GLU A 244 -3.59 33.60 -11.11
CA GLU A 244 -2.99 32.43 -10.47
C GLU A 244 -2.20 31.58 -11.46
N PHE A 245 -2.77 31.35 -12.65
CA PHE A 245 -2.06 30.66 -13.73
C PHE A 245 -0.79 31.41 -14.16
N LYS A 246 -0.86 32.74 -14.28
CA LYS A 246 0.31 33.56 -14.64
C LYS A 246 1.39 33.53 -13.57
N SER A 247 1.03 33.54 -12.29
CA SER A 247 1.95 33.39 -11.16
C SER A 247 2.60 32.00 -11.14
N PHE A 248 1.84 30.95 -11.45
CA PHE A 248 2.34 29.58 -11.59
C PHE A 248 3.35 29.45 -12.74
N ILE A 249 3.05 30.01 -13.92
CA ILE A 249 4.00 30.01 -15.05
C ILE A 249 5.26 30.84 -14.73
N GLN A 250 5.11 31.94 -13.98
CA GLN A 250 6.24 32.75 -13.54
C GLN A 250 7.12 32.00 -12.52
N PHE A 251 6.50 31.23 -11.61
CA PHE A 251 7.18 30.35 -10.67
C PHE A 251 7.99 29.27 -11.39
N ILE A 252 7.39 28.56 -12.36
CA ILE A 252 8.09 27.54 -13.15
C ILE A 252 9.26 28.14 -13.97
N LYS A 253 9.12 29.36 -14.49
CA LYS A 253 10.19 30.02 -15.25
C LYS A 253 11.36 30.50 -14.39
N ASN A 254 11.11 30.80 -13.11
CA ASN A 254 12.12 31.32 -12.20
C ASN A 254 12.72 30.26 -11.25
N GLY A 255 12.04 29.13 -11.04
CA GLY A 255 12.41 28.07 -10.10
C GLY A 255 13.55 27.13 -10.52
N PHE A 256 14.24 27.42 -11.63
CA PHE A 256 15.37 26.63 -12.13
C PHE A 256 16.63 27.47 -12.46
N LYS A 257 16.79 28.64 -11.84
CA LYS A 257 18.11 29.27 -11.79
C LYS A 257 18.80 28.86 -10.49
N SER A 258 20.00 28.32 -10.66
CA SER A 258 20.91 27.72 -9.67
C SER A 258 21.14 28.59 -8.45
#